data_AF-A0A914VH91-F1
#
_entry.id   AF-A0A914VH91-F1
#
_cell.length_a   1.000
_cell.length_b   1.000
_cell.length_c   1.000
_cell.angle_alpha   90.00
_cell.angle_beta   90.00
_cell.angle_gamma   90.00
#
_symmetry.space_group_name_H-M   'P 1'
#
loop_
_entity.id
_entity.type
_entity.pdbx_description
1 polymer ?
#
loop_
_entity_poly.entity_id
_entity_poly.type
_entity_poly.pdbx_seq_one_letter_code
_entity_poly.pdbx_strand_id
1 'polypeptide(L)'
;MAWKGGYAPFIDDMFGSYRSPQKTHLLYRVYKVNEVSTESEETVRDWFYDRWVEKDQLLDDFYKTGEFAPSYDQNRGRKVEYSTFECLTAHVFWIGLFCVHMLAVSKVFSCLFL
;
A
#
# COMPACT_ATOMS: atom_id res chain seq x y z
N MET A 1 0.29 0.85 9.00
CA MET A 1 -0.67 1.76 8.33
C MET A 1 -1.73 2.10 9.34
N ALA A 2 -2.07 3.38 9.48
CA ALA A 2 -3.04 3.83 10.48
C ALA A 2 -3.95 4.94 9.91
N TRP A 3 -5.17 4.99 10.44
CA TRP A 3 -6.22 5.93 10.04
C TRP A 3 -6.93 6.47 11.28
N LYS A 4 -7.24 7.76 11.34
CA LYS A 4 -7.83 8.35 12.54
C LYS A 4 -9.19 7.76 12.95
N GLY A 5 -9.90 7.07 12.05
CA GLY A 5 -11.19 6.44 12.31
C GLY A 5 -11.14 4.94 12.65
N GLY A 6 -9.97 4.31 12.72
CA GLY A 6 -9.83 2.86 13.02
C GLY A 6 -10.26 1.90 11.90
N TYR A 7 -11.13 2.34 10.99
CA TYR A 7 -11.57 1.57 9.83
C TYR A 7 -10.73 1.89 8.60
N ALA A 8 -10.27 0.86 7.89
CA ALA A 8 -9.59 1.02 6.62
C ALA A 8 -10.58 1.57 5.57
N PRO A 9 -10.29 2.71 4.93
CA PRO A 9 -11.19 3.33 3.95
C PRO A 9 -11.34 2.50 2.67
N PHE A 10 -10.49 1.48 2.48
CA PHE A 10 -10.46 0.65 1.28
C PHE A 10 -11.77 -0.12 1.03
N ILE A 11 -12.47 -0.57 2.07
CA ILE A 11 -13.69 -1.36 1.88
C ILE A 11 -14.80 -0.48 1.29
N ASP A 12 -15.00 0.73 1.83
CA ASP A 12 -16.00 1.67 1.32
C ASP A 12 -15.69 2.11 -0.12
N ASP A 13 -14.40 2.32 -0.42
CA ASP A 13 -13.88 2.68 -1.74
C ASP A 13 -14.13 1.56 -2.77
N MET A 14 -13.91 0.30 -2.38
CA MET A 14 -14.15 -0.86 -3.23
C MET A 14 -15.64 -1.01 -3.61
N PHE A 15 -16.55 -0.62 -2.72
CA PHE A 15 -18.00 -0.67 -2.97
C PHE A 15 -18.59 0.64 -3.53
N GLY A 16 -17.74 1.60 -3.94
CA GLY A 16 -18.18 2.83 -4.60
C GLY A 16 -18.95 3.79 -3.70
N SER A 17 -18.84 3.63 -2.38
CA SER A 17 -19.41 4.60 -1.45
C SER A 17 -18.54 5.86 -1.45
N TYR A 18 -19.04 6.93 -2.08
CA TYR A 18 -18.28 8.18 -2.18
C TYR A 18 -17.97 8.74 -0.78
N ARG A 19 -16.69 8.73 -0.41
CA ARG A 19 -16.18 9.26 0.85
C ARG A 19 -15.08 10.28 0.60
N SER A 20 -15.05 11.33 1.43
CA SER A 20 -13.97 12.33 1.40
C SER A 20 -12.60 11.64 1.58
N PRO A 21 -11.57 12.07 0.82
CA PRO A 21 -10.24 11.48 0.91
C PRO A 21 -9.74 11.51 2.35
N GLN A 22 -9.38 10.34 2.88
CA GLN A 22 -8.84 10.19 4.22
C GLN A 22 -7.33 10.16 4.20
N LYS A 23 -6.71 10.92 5.11
CA LYS A 23 -5.26 10.88 5.29
C LYS A 23 -4.87 9.53 5.87
N THR A 24 -4.02 8.81 5.15
CA THR A 24 -3.45 7.55 5.61
C THR A 24 -2.00 7.77 6.03
N HIS A 25 -1.65 7.31 7.22
CA HIS A 25 -0.28 7.41 7.72
C HIS A 25 0.43 6.07 7.54
N LEU A 26 1.57 6.10 6.84
CA LEU A 26 2.40 4.93 6.55
C LEU A 26 3.76 5.09 7.23
N LEU A 27 3.92 4.42 8.37
CA LEU A 27 5.22 4.20 8.98
C LEU A 27 5.76 2.87 8.47
N TYR A 28 6.84 2.92 7.69
CA TYR A 28 7.55 1.73 7.23
C TYR A 28 8.98 1.74 7.80
N ARG A 29 9.49 0.54 8.12
CA ARG A 29 10.86 0.34 8.55
C ARG A 29 11.49 -0.76 7.70
N VAL A 30 12.72 -0.51 7.27
CA VAL A 30 13.51 -1.44 6.46
C VAL A 30 14.59 -2.01 7.36
N TYR A 31 14.59 -3.33 7.51
CA TYR A 31 15.60 -4.07 8.28
C TYR A 31 16.55 -4.77 7.32
N LYS A 32 17.84 -4.79 7.67
CA LYS A 32 18.80 -5.58 6.89
C LYS A 32 18.58 -7.06 7.16
N VAL A 33 18.83 -7.91 6.16
CA VAL A 33 18.68 -9.37 6.33
C VAL A 33 19.55 -9.90 7.47
N ASN A 34 20.74 -9.33 7.68
CA ASN A 34 21.63 -9.70 8.77
C ASN A 34 21.11 -9.33 10.18
N GLU A 35 20.12 -8.45 10.28
CA GLU A 35 19.47 -8.09 11.56
C GLU A 35 18.29 -9.02 11.89
N VAL A 36 17.89 -9.84 10.92
CA VAL A 36 16.90 -10.89 11.11
C VAL A 36 17.66 -12.11 11.61
N SER A 37 17.24 -12.65 12.74
CA SER A 37 17.82 -13.83 13.36
C SER A 37 17.51 -15.10 12.54
N THR A 38 18.23 -15.30 11.43
CA THR A 38 18.01 -16.41 10.48
C THR A 38 18.60 -17.75 10.91
N GLU A 39 19.05 -17.88 12.16
CA GLU A 39 19.75 -19.08 12.64
C GLU A 39 18.82 -20.30 12.80
N SER A 40 17.55 -20.07 13.15
CA SER A 40 16.53 -21.11 13.25
C SER A 40 15.13 -20.55 12.99
N GLU A 41 14.17 -21.41 12.61
CA GLU A 41 12.77 -21.02 12.40
C GLU A 41 12.15 -20.38 13.67
N GLU A 42 12.52 -20.88 14.84
CA GLU A 42 12.06 -20.36 16.14
C GLU A 42 12.60 -18.95 16.39
N THR A 43 13.90 -18.72 16.14
CA THR A 43 14.50 -17.39 16.34
C THR A 43 13.96 -16.36 15.34
N VAL A 44 13.61 -16.79 14.11
CA VAL A 44 12.93 -15.93 13.13
C VAL A 44 11.51 -15.60 13.61
N ARG A 45 10.77 -16.60 14.09
CA ARG A 45 9.41 -16.44 14.60
C ARG A 45 9.36 -15.44 15.76
N ASP A 46 10.27 -15.59 16.71
CA ASP A 46 10.31 -14.73 17.90
C ASP A 46 10.67 -13.29 17.51
N TRP A 47 11.60 -13.10 16.57
CA TRP A 47 11.90 -11.79 15.99
C TRP A 47 10.68 -11.13 15.33
N PHE A 48 9.86 -11.90 14.60
CA PHE A 48 8.60 -11.39 14.03
C PHE A 48 7.61 -10.99 15.12
N TYR A 49 7.47 -11.79 16.18
CA TYR A 49 6.57 -11.48 17.29
C TYR A 49 6.96 -10.19 18.01
N ASP A 50 8.25 -10.00 18.30
CA ASP A 50 8.74 -8.78 18.94
C ASP A 50 8.39 -7.53 18.12
N ARG A 51 8.59 -7.58 16.80
CA ARG A 51 8.24 -6.46 15.90
C ARG A 51 6.73 -6.28 15.76
N TRP A 52 5.97 -7.37 15.84
CA TRP A 52 4.51 -7.31 15.81
C TRP A 52 3.96 -6.60 17.04
N VAL A 53 4.43 -6.95 18.24
CA VAL A 53 4.04 -6.31 19.50
C VAL A 53 4.42 -4.82 19.47
N GLU A 54 5.62 -4.50 19.01
CA GLU A 54 6.06 -3.11 18.86
C GLU A 54 5.16 -2.33 17.89
N LYS A 55 4.79 -2.91 16.75
CA LYS A 55 3.84 -2.30 15.81
C LYS A 55 2.48 -2.06 16.46
N ASP A 56 1.95 -3.03 17.21
CA ASP A 56 0.63 -2.91 17.83
C ASP A 56 0.61 -1.80 18.90
N GLN A 57 1.68 -1.67 19.69
CA GLN A 57 1.86 -0.54 20.62
C GLN A 57 1.88 0.81 19.89
N LEU A 58 2.62 0.91 18.78
CA LEU A 58 2.65 2.14 17.97
C LEU A 58 1.29 2.52 17.38
N LEU A 59 0.51 1.52 16.99
CA LEU A 59 -0.84 1.74 16.49
C LEU A 59 -1.78 2.19 17.62
N ASP A 60 -1.69 1.57 18.79
CA ASP A 60 -2.48 1.95 19.97
C ASP A 60 -2.19 3.40 20.38
N ASP A 61 -0.91 3.79 20.42
CA ASP A 61 -0.50 5.17 20.68
C ASP A 61 -1.04 6.12 19.61
N PHE A 62 -0.93 5.77 18.32
CA PHE A 62 -1.47 6.57 17.23
C PHE A 62 -3.00 6.74 17.33
N TYR A 63 -3.74 5.71 17.71
CA TYR A 63 -5.19 5.81 17.86
C TYR A 63 -5.59 6.66 19.08
N LYS A 64 -4.75 6.74 20.11
CA LYS A 64 -4.96 7.62 21.27
C LYS A 64 -4.59 9.08 21.01
N THR A 65 -3.44 9.33 20.39
CA THR A 65 -2.87 10.68 20.21
C THR A 65 -3.24 11.31 18.86
N GLY A 66 -3.48 10.48 17.85
CA GLY A 66 -3.68 10.88 16.46
C GLY A 66 -2.41 11.08 15.64
N GLU A 67 -1.22 10.91 16.25
CA GLU A 67 0.08 11.14 15.60
C GLU A 67 1.10 10.09 16.04
N PHE A 68 2.04 9.72 15.15
CA PHE A 68 3.15 8.86 15.52
C PHE A 68 4.18 9.66 16.33
N ALA A 69 4.77 9.05 17.36
CA ALA A 69 5.72 9.76 18.21
C ALA A 69 6.93 10.29 17.41
N PRO A 70 7.46 11.50 17.73
CA PRO A 70 8.55 12.13 16.98
C PRO A 70 9.84 11.28 16.89
N SER A 71 10.04 10.38 17.84
CA SER A 71 11.17 9.44 17.86
C SER A 71 11.19 8.49 16.65
N TYR A 72 10.02 8.22 16.05
CA TYR A 72 9.87 7.37 14.86
C TYR A 72 9.78 8.17 13.56
N ASP A 73 9.55 9.49 13.63
CA ASP A 73 9.54 10.42 12.49
C ASP A 73 10.91 11.10 12.32
N GLN A 74 11.99 10.29 12.30
CA GLN A 74 13.36 10.82 12.17
C GLN A 74 13.61 11.44 10.78
N ASN A 75 12.82 11.05 9.78
CA ASN A 75 12.81 11.61 8.44
C ASN A 75 11.42 12.16 8.16
N ARG A 76 11.22 13.47 8.40
CA ARG A 76 9.96 14.21 8.19
C ARG A 76 9.10 13.53 7.14
N GLY A 77 8.03 12.87 7.58
CA GLY A 77 7.19 12.03 6.74
C GLY A 77 6.93 12.65 5.36
N ARG A 78 7.37 11.96 4.30
CA ARG A 78 7.11 12.41 2.92
C ARG A 78 5.61 12.29 2.66
N LYS A 79 4.93 13.43 2.51
CA LYS A 79 3.55 13.46 2.03
C LYS A 79 3.56 13.00 0.56
N VAL A 80 3.04 11.81 0.31
CA VAL A 80 2.80 11.31 -1.04
C VAL A 80 1.36 11.66 -1.40
N GLU A 81 1.20 12.68 -2.24
CA GLU A 81 -0.08 12.97 -2.88
C GLU A 81 -0.01 12.44 -4.30
N TYR A 82 -0.97 11.61 -4.68
CA TYR A 82 -1.14 11.18 -6.07
C TYR A 82 -1.99 12.22 -6.77
N SER A 83 -1.48 12.81 -7.85
CA SER A 83 -2.28 13.72 -8.65
C SER A 83 -3.35 12.92 -9.39
N THR A 84 -4.60 13.38 -9.33
CA THR A 84 -5.71 12.78 -10.10
C THR A 84 -5.35 12.70 -11.58
N PHE A 85 -4.63 13.69 -12.12
CA PHE A 85 -4.24 13.71 -13.53
C PHE A 85 -3.22 12.62 -13.86
N GLU A 86 -2.20 12.41 -13.01
CA GLU A 86 -1.22 11.34 -13.21
C GLU A 86 -1.92 9.97 -13.22
N CYS A 87 -2.86 9.76 -12.28
CA CYS A 87 -3.67 8.56 -12.23
C CYS A 87 -4.48 8.37 -13.53
N LEU A 88 -5.21 9.40 -13.99
CA LEU A 88 -6.00 9.35 -15.21
C LEU A 88 -5.13 9.06 -16.44
N THR A 89 -3.96 9.69 -16.56
CA THR A 89 -3.05 9.45 -17.69
C THR A 89 -2.56 8.00 -17.72
N ALA A 90 -2.24 7.41 -16.56
CA ALA A 90 -1.84 6.01 -16.48
C ALA A 90 -2.99 5.09 -16.92
N HIS A 91 -4.23 5.35 -16.48
CA HIS A 91 -5.39 4.55 -16.87
C HIS A 91 -5.67 4.62 -18.37
N VAL A 92 -5.65 5.83 -18.96
CA VAL A 92 -5.85 6.00 -20.40
C VAL A 92 -4.75 5.28 -21.20
N PHE A 93 -3.50 5.35 -20.75
CA PHE A 93 -2.39 4.65 -21.38
C PHE A 93 -2.61 3.13 -21.38
N TRP A 94 -2.93 2.55 -20.22
CA TRP A 94 -3.14 1.10 -20.10
C TRP A 94 -4.37 0.61 -20.88
N ILE A 95 -5.47 1.35 -20.84
CA ILE A 95 -6.68 1.04 -21.63
C ILE A 95 -6.36 1.09 -23.12
N GLY A 96 -5.68 2.14 -23.58
CA GLY A 96 -5.28 2.27 -24.99
C GLY A 96 -4.40 1.11 -25.45
N LEU A 97 -3.40 0.74 -24.66
CA LEU A 97 -2.51 -0.39 -24.96
C LEU A 97 -3.29 -1.71 -25.02
N PHE A 98 -4.21 -1.93 -24.09
CA PHE A 98 -5.06 -3.12 -24.09
C PHE A 98 -5.95 -3.17 -25.33
N CYS A 99 -6.57 -2.05 -25.74
CA CYS A 99 -7.37 -1.98 -26.96
C CYS A 99 -6.55 -2.32 -28.21
N VAL A 100 -5.32 -1.77 -28.34
CA VAL A 100 -4.43 -2.09 -29.46
C VAL A 100 -4.08 -3.58 -29.49
N HIS A 101 -3.78 -4.16 -28.33
CA HIS A 101 -3.49 -5.59 -28.22
C HIS A 101 -4.68 -6.45 -28.67
N MET A 102 -5.88 -6.13 -28.20
CA MET A 102 -7.10 -6.86 -28.58
C MET A 102 -7.42 -6.76 -30.08
N LEU A 103 -7.18 -5.60 -30.70
CA LEU A 103 -7.32 -5.43 -32.15
C LEU A 103 -6.30 -6.27 -32.93
N ALA A 104 -5.04 -6.29 -32.48
CA ALA A 104 -3.99 -7.09 -33.10
C ALA A 104 -4.31 -8.59 -33.01
N VAL A 105 -4.72 -9.07 -31.83
CA VAL A 105 -5.14 -10.47 -31.63
C VAL A 105 -6.35 -10.80 -32.50
N SER A 106 -7.36 -9.93 -32.55
CA SER A 106 -8.54 -10.13 -33.41
C SER A 106 -8.15 -10.24 -34.89
N LYS A 107 -7.23 -9.41 -35.37
CA LYS A 107 -6.74 -9.48 -36.76
C LYS A 107 -6.00 -10.77 -37.05
N VAL A 108 -5.12 -11.19 -36.14
CA VAL A 108 -4.40 -12.48 -36.26
C VAL A 108 -5.39 -13.64 -36.25
N PHE A 109 -6.36 -13.64 -35.35
CA PHE A 109 -7.40 -14.66 -35.29
C PHE A 109 -8.24 -14.69 -36.58
N SER A 110 -8.69 -13.53 -37.08
CA SER A 110 -9.39 -13.47 -38.37
C SER A 110 -8.56 -14.01 -39.53
N CYS A 111 -7.23 -13.81 -39.55
CA CYS A 111 -6.35 -14.39 -40.58
C CYS A 111 -6.12 -15.90 -40.44
N LEU A 112 -6.29 -16.46 -39.24
CA LEU A 112 -6.08 -17.89 -38.99
C LEU A 112 -7.36 -18.72 -39.20
N PHE A 113 -8.53 -18.09 -39.12
CA PHE A 113 -9.84 -18.76 -39.18
C PHE A 113 -10.73 -18.29 -40.37
N LEU A 114 -10.22 -17.43 -41.26
CA LEU A 114 -10.71 -17.24 -42.65
C LEU A 114 -9.68 -17.85 -43.62
#